data_AF-A0A960FH60-F1
#
_entry.id   AF-A0A960FH60-F1
#
_cell.length_a   1.000
_cell.length_b   1.000
_cell.length_c   1.000
_cell.angle_alpha   90.00
_cell.angle_beta   90.00
_cell.angle_gamma   90.00
#
_symmetry.space_group_name_H-M   'P 1'
#
loop_
_entity.id
_entity.type
_entity.pdbx_description
1 polymer ?
#
loop_
_entity_poly.entity_id
_entity_poly.type
_entity_poly.pdbx_seq_one_letter_code
_entity_poly.pdbx_strand_id
1 'polypeptide(L)'
;MARFRDRLRAEVRRIEGDDGRARLARQRRDTGVRTWTDREGMWRIAGRFDPASAIVLQQRLAHQLEVRFRQARPPECPTDPLAGQDWLRAHALADLMAGLAGGVGQPEFIVVIDHDTLLHGRHDRSRVDCGAGLEVPVEELLALAGRARFIPVLLDADGVVVAQGRPVRTVGELLESIERPVVLDHGRARRHASRVQRRALRAMYRSCGVPGWEVSDGLCK
;
A
#
# COMPACT_ATOMS: atom_id res chain seq x y z
N MET A 1 -10.89 -9.72 -18.57
CA MET A 1 -10.99 -10.46 -17.29
C MET A 1 -11.11 -9.54 -16.06
N ALA A 2 -10.23 -8.55 -15.84
CA ALA A 2 -10.26 -7.66 -14.66
C ALA A 2 -11.58 -6.87 -14.47
N ARG A 3 -12.14 -6.30 -15.55
CA ARG A 3 -13.42 -5.54 -15.50
C ARG A 3 -14.62 -6.37 -15.05
N PHE A 4 -14.63 -7.68 -15.36
CA PHE A 4 -15.67 -8.60 -14.91
C PHE A 4 -15.51 -8.93 -13.42
N ARG A 5 -14.29 -9.20 -12.96
CA ARG A 5 -13.95 -9.46 -11.55
C ARG A 5 -14.35 -8.28 -10.65
N ASP A 6 -14.06 -7.06 -11.09
CA ASP A 6 -14.44 -5.83 -10.38
C ASP A 6 -15.95 -5.65 -10.30
N ARG A 7 -16.68 -5.89 -11.41
CA ARG A 7 -18.14 -5.81 -11.43
C ARG A 7 -18.78 -6.87 -10.54
N LEU A 8 -18.25 -8.10 -10.54
CA LEU A 8 -18.69 -9.18 -9.67
C LEU A 8 -18.52 -8.80 -8.19
N ARG A 9 -17.38 -8.22 -7.81
CA ARG A 9 -17.13 -7.75 -6.43
C ARG A 9 -18.10 -6.65 -6.00
N ALA A 10 -18.36 -5.68 -6.87
CA ALA A 10 -19.33 -4.63 -6.60
C ALA A 10 -20.75 -5.20 -6.43
N GLU A 11 -21.11 -6.19 -7.25
CA GLU A 11 -22.40 -6.88 -7.16
C GLU A 11 -22.51 -7.72 -5.87
N VAL A 12 -21.44 -8.42 -5.50
CA VAL A 12 -21.37 -9.17 -4.23
C VAL A 12 -21.59 -8.23 -3.05
N ARG A 13 -20.98 -7.03 -3.02
CA ARG A 13 -21.23 -6.05 -1.95
C ARG A 13 -22.68 -5.59 -1.90
N ARG A 14 -23.29 -5.36 -3.07
CA ARG A 14 -24.71 -5.00 -3.16
C ARG A 14 -25.60 -6.12 -2.63
N ILE A 15 -25.25 -7.37 -2.89
CA ILE A 15 -25.97 -8.57 -2.44
C ILE A 15 -25.75 -8.85 -0.95
N GLU A 16 -24.54 -8.63 -0.42
CA GLU A 16 -24.19 -8.90 0.99
C GLU A 16 -25.05 -8.07 1.97
N GLY A 17 -25.62 -6.93 1.55
CA GLY A 17 -26.62 -6.15 2.30
C GLY A 17 -26.08 -5.44 3.55
N ASP A 18 -24.96 -5.90 4.11
CA ASP A 18 -24.28 -5.40 5.30
C ASP A 18 -22.89 -4.78 5.01
N ASP A 19 -22.60 -4.48 3.73
CA ASP A 19 -21.32 -3.95 3.25
C ASP A 19 -20.10 -4.81 3.65
N GLY A 20 -20.28 -6.13 3.76
CA GLY A 20 -19.21 -7.09 4.04
C GLY A 20 -18.77 -7.13 5.50
N ARG A 21 -19.53 -6.54 6.42
CA ARG A 21 -19.24 -6.53 7.86
C ARG A 21 -19.21 -7.93 8.47
N ALA A 22 -20.18 -8.78 8.16
CA ALA A 22 -20.20 -10.17 8.63
C ALA A 22 -18.99 -10.96 8.13
N ARG A 23 -18.54 -10.69 6.90
CA ARG A 23 -17.33 -11.30 6.33
C ARG A 23 -16.08 -10.86 7.09
N LEU A 24 -15.92 -9.56 7.34
CA LEU A 24 -14.80 -9.06 8.14
C LEU A 24 -14.82 -9.63 9.57
N ALA A 25 -15.99 -9.73 10.21
CA ALA A 25 -16.12 -10.32 11.54
C ALA A 25 -15.66 -11.78 11.59
N ARG A 26 -15.93 -12.57 10.54
CA ARG A 26 -15.36 -13.93 10.40
C ARG A 26 -13.85 -13.88 10.23
N GLN A 27 -13.35 -13.04 9.32
CA GLN A 27 -11.91 -12.90 9.06
C GLN A 27 -11.12 -12.50 10.31
N ARG A 28 -11.68 -11.63 11.17
CA ARG A 28 -11.09 -11.25 12.46
C ARG A 28 -10.97 -12.44 13.42
N ARG A 29 -11.99 -13.31 13.48
CA ARG A 29 -11.94 -14.54 14.29
C ARG A 29 -10.92 -15.55 13.79
N ASP A 30 -10.70 -15.57 12.47
CA ASP A 30 -9.72 -16.46 11.83
C ASP A 30 -8.27 -15.91 11.85
N THR A 31 -8.06 -14.69 12.37
CA THR A 31 -6.72 -14.11 12.52
C THR A 31 -5.90 -14.96 13.48
N GLY A 32 -4.68 -15.31 13.10
CA GLY A 32 -3.81 -16.14 13.91
C GLY A 32 -2.38 -16.16 13.41
N VAL A 33 -1.46 -16.46 14.33
CA VAL A 33 -0.03 -16.59 14.07
C VAL A 33 0.44 -17.94 14.58
N ARG A 34 1.25 -18.63 13.78
CA ARG A 34 1.91 -19.88 14.15
C ARG A 34 3.41 -19.69 14.07
N THR A 35 4.11 -20.31 14.99
CA THR A 35 5.57 -20.30 15.05
C THR A 35 6.06 -21.72 15.26
N TRP A 36 7.18 -22.06 14.65
CA TRP A 36 7.82 -23.36 14.79
C TRP A 36 9.30 -23.24 14.46
N THR A 37 10.11 -24.13 15.00
CA THR A 37 11.52 -24.27 14.60
C THR A 37 11.62 -25.42 13.60
N ASP A 38 12.30 -25.20 12.48
CA ASP A 38 12.51 -26.25 11.49
C ASP A 38 13.69 -27.18 11.83
N ARG A 39 13.98 -28.12 10.93
CA ARG A 39 15.04 -29.13 11.13
C ARG A 39 16.45 -28.54 11.14
N GLU A 40 16.63 -27.35 10.57
CA GLU A 40 17.91 -26.63 10.53
C GLU A 40 18.09 -25.75 11.77
N GLY A 41 17.12 -25.76 12.71
CA GLY A 41 17.13 -24.93 13.89
C GLY A 41 16.64 -23.51 13.64
N MET A 42 16.12 -23.22 12.45
CA MET A 42 15.64 -21.89 12.09
C MET A 42 14.22 -21.68 12.61
N TRP A 43 14.01 -20.58 13.34
CA TRP A 43 12.69 -20.20 13.82
C TRP A 43 11.87 -19.55 12.70
N ARG A 44 10.66 -20.06 12.47
CA ARG A 44 9.74 -19.61 11.42
C ARG A 44 8.47 -19.06 12.05
N ILE A 45 7.91 -18.05 11.38
CA ILE A 45 6.64 -17.42 11.73
C ILE A 45 5.76 -17.34 10.48
N ALA A 46 4.48 -17.73 10.62
CA ALA A 46 3.47 -17.58 9.59
C ALA A 46 2.19 -16.99 10.21
N GLY A 47 1.63 -15.97 9.57
CA GLY A 47 0.44 -15.28 10.06
C GLY A 47 -0.66 -15.18 9.01
N ARG A 48 -1.91 -15.27 9.46
CA ARG A 48 -3.11 -14.94 8.70
C ARG A 48 -3.79 -13.79 9.43
N PHE A 49 -4.13 -12.73 8.71
CA PHE A 49 -4.71 -11.53 9.28
C PHE A 49 -5.94 -11.08 8.50
N ASP A 50 -6.92 -10.52 9.21
CA ASP A 50 -8.03 -9.82 8.58
C ASP A 50 -7.55 -8.64 7.73
N PRO A 51 -8.29 -8.25 6.67
CA PRO A 51 -7.86 -7.19 5.75
C PRO A 51 -7.50 -5.85 6.41
N ALA A 52 -8.23 -5.43 7.45
CA ALA A 52 -7.97 -4.15 8.11
C ALA A 52 -6.63 -4.19 8.87
N SER A 53 -6.38 -5.27 9.61
CA SER A 53 -5.09 -5.51 10.28
C SER A 53 -3.95 -5.64 9.26
N ALA A 54 -4.19 -6.34 8.15
CA ALA A 54 -3.18 -6.57 7.11
C ALA A 54 -2.67 -5.27 6.48
N ILE A 55 -3.54 -4.29 6.21
CA ILE A 55 -3.13 -2.97 5.70
C ILE A 55 -2.12 -2.31 6.63
N VAL A 56 -2.40 -2.29 7.93
CA VAL A 56 -1.54 -1.66 8.92
C VAL A 56 -0.19 -2.39 9.05
N LEU A 57 -0.22 -3.72 9.09
CA LEU A 57 1.00 -4.54 9.19
C LEU A 57 1.89 -4.39 7.96
N GLN A 58 1.31 -4.42 6.76
CA GLN A 58 2.04 -4.24 5.50
C GLN A 58 2.70 -2.85 5.44
N GLN A 59 1.99 -1.80 5.85
CA GLN A 59 2.54 -0.45 5.92
C GLN A 59 3.71 -0.34 6.89
N ARG A 60 3.60 -0.93 8.09
CA ARG A 60 4.68 -0.94 9.10
C ARG A 60 5.92 -1.64 8.58
N LEU A 61 5.75 -2.84 8.02
CA LEU A 61 6.87 -3.61 7.48
C LEU A 61 7.54 -2.91 6.31
N ALA A 62 6.76 -2.36 5.37
CA ALA A 62 7.31 -1.60 4.25
C ALA A 62 8.09 -0.37 4.71
N HIS A 63 7.57 0.36 5.72
CA HIS A 63 8.25 1.53 6.27
C HIS A 63 9.59 1.16 6.91
N GLN A 64 9.61 0.12 7.75
CA GLN A 64 10.85 -0.29 8.41
C GLN A 64 11.87 -0.86 7.42
N LEU A 65 11.41 -1.56 6.38
CA LEU A 65 12.27 -2.00 5.29
C LEU A 65 12.90 -0.80 4.55
N GLU A 66 12.14 0.27 4.30
CA GLU A 66 12.70 1.51 3.72
C GLU A 66 13.76 2.16 4.63
N VAL A 67 13.58 2.11 5.96
CA VAL A 67 14.58 2.61 6.92
C VAL A 67 15.88 1.83 6.78
N ARG A 68 15.81 0.49 6.76
CA ARG A 68 16.97 -0.39 6.55
C ARG A 68 17.66 -0.13 5.21
N PHE A 69 16.91 0.06 4.13
CA PHE A 69 17.48 0.36 2.80
C PHE A 69 18.28 1.67 2.72
N ARG A 70 18.05 2.61 3.65
CA ARG A 70 18.82 3.87 3.70
C ARG A 70 20.13 3.74 4.47
N GLN A 71 20.33 2.65 5.19
CA GLN A 71 21.53 2.37 5.96
C GLN A 71 22.56 1.65 5.09
N ALA A 72 23.82 1.64 5.54
CA ALA A 72 24.85 0.81 4.92
C ALA A 72 24.41 -0.66 4.97
N ARG A 73 24.60 -1.39 3.86
CA ARG A 73 24.26 -2.81 3.80
C ARG A 73 25.16 -3.58 4.78
N PRO A 74 24.60 -4.35 5.74
CA PRO A 74 25.40 -5.15 6.66
C PRO A 74 26.22 -6.22 5.93
N PRO A 75 27.40 -6.60 6.43
CA PRO A 75 28.26 -7.60 5.79
C PRO A 75 27.62 -9.00 5.73
N GLU A 76 26.69 -9.32 6.63
CA GLU A 76 25.96 -10.59 6.66
C GLU A 76 24.80 -10.65 5.64
N CYS A 77 24.44 -9.52 5.03
CA CYS A 77 23.37 -9.48 4.05
C CYS A 77 23.83 -10.18 2.75
N PRO A 78 23.07 -11.17 2.24
CA PRO A 78 23.40 -11.84 0.99
C PRO A 78 23.62 -10.85 -0.18
N THR A 79 24.54 -11.22 -1.07
CA THR A 79 24.83 -10.45 -2.29
C THR A 79 23.79 -10.68 -3.38
N ASP A 80 23.21 -11.88 -3.44
CA ASP A 80 22.06 -12.18 -4.29
C ASP A 80 20.90 -11.20 -4.00
N PRO A 81 20.34 -10.52 -5.02
CA PRO A 81 19.32 -9.50 -4.80
C PRO A 81 18.06 -9.99 -4.07
N LEU A 82 17.56 -11.18 -4.41
CA LEU A 82 16.33 -11.71 -3.84
C LEU A 82 16.54 -12.16 -2.40
N ALA A 83 17.61 -12.93 -2.15
CA ALA A 83 17.99 -13.35 -0.81
C ALA A 83 18.34 -12.16 0.09
N GLY A 84 19.01 -11.14 -0.44
CA GLY A 84 19.31 -9.91 0.28
C GLY A 84 18.04 -9.13 0.66
N GLN A 85 17.05 -9.07 -0.23
CA GLN A 85 15.77 -8.44 0.07
C GLN A 85 14.99 -9.19 1.16
N ASP A 86 14.96 -10.53 1.09
CA ASP A 86 14.29 -11.34 2.10
C ASP A 86 15.01 -11.26 3.46
N TRP A 87 16.35 -11.21 3.45
CA TRP A 87 17.16 -10.94 4.65
C TRP A 87 16.82 -9.59 5.28
N LEU A 88 16.79 -8.51 4.49
CA LEU A 88 16.44 -7.17 4.98
C LEU A 88 15.00 -7.12 5.51
N ARG A 89 14.07 -7.82 4.87
CA ARG A 89 12.67 -7.92 5.31
C ARG A 89 12.54 -8.65 6.64
N ALA A 90 13.29 -9.73 6.84
CA ALA A 90 13.34 -10.45 8.12
C ALA A 90 13.87 -9.56 9.24
N HIS A 91 14.94 -8.80 9.00
CA HIS A 91 15.51 -7.88 9.99
C HIS A 91 14.58 -6.70 10.29
N ALA A 92 13.89 -6.16 9.29
CA ALA A 92 12.87 -5.14 9.49
C ALA A 92 11.71 -5.65 10.37
N LEU A 93 11.30 -6.91 10.20
CA LEU A 93 10.32 -7.55 11.07
C LEU A 93 10.86 -7.73 12.50
N ALA A 94 12.11 -8.16 12.65
CA ALA A 94 12.75 -8.32 13.96
C ALA A 94 12.81 -6.99 14.73
N ASP A 95 13.19 -5.89 14.07
CA ASP A 95 13.19 -4.55 14.70
C ASP A 95 11.80 -4.13 15.19
N LEU A 96 10.76 -4.42 14.40
CA LEU A 96 9.38 -4.13 14.78
C LEU A 96 8.95 -4.92 16.02
N MET A 97 9.31 -6.21 16.10
CA MET A 97 9.00 -7.06 17.26
C MET A 97 9.80 -6.67 18.51
N ALA A 98 11.05 -6.23 18.33
CA ALA A 98 11.92 -5.78 19.42
C ALA A 98 11.62 -4.34 19.89
N GLY A 99 10.68 -3.64 19.26
CA GLY A 99 10.39 -2.23 19.57
C GLY A 99 11.49 -1.25 19.18
N LEU A 100 12.43 -1.68 18.33
CA LEU A 100 13.54 -0.87 17.83
C LEU A 100 13.16 -0.04 16.60
N ALA A 101 12.00 -0.35 15.99
CA ALA A 101 11.45 0.45 14.92
C ALA A 101 11.00 1.82 15.45
N GLY A 102 11.32 2.88 14.70
CA GLY A 102 10.84 4.23 14.98
C GLY A 102 9.30 4.31 14.93
N GLY A 103 8.75 5.40 15.49
CA GLY A 103 7.30 5.64 15.51
C GLY A 103 6.65 5.41 14.14
N VAL A 104 5.55 4.66 14.14
CA VAL A 104 4.83 4.28 12.92
C VAL A 104 4.27 5.52 12.24
N GLY A 105 4.59 5.70 10.95
CA GLY A 105 3.93 6.71 10.13
C GLY A 105 2.43 6.44 10.06
N GLN A 106 1.61 7.49 10.17
CA GLN A 106 0.16 7.41 9.96
C GLN A 106 -0.20 6.74 8.62
N PRO A 107 -1.35 6.06 8.53
CA PRO A 107 -1.84 5.48 7.29
C PRO A 107 -1.84 6.51 6.15
N GLU A 108 -1.63 6.05 4.93
CA GLU A 108 -1.61 6.90 3.74
C GLU A 108 -2.71 6.48 2.78
N PHE A 109 -3.55 7.45 2.40
CA PHE A 109 -4.50 7.31 1.29
C PHE A 109 -3.94 8.05 0.09
N ILE A 110 -3.67 7.33 -1.00
CA ILE A 110 -3.34 7.96 -2.28
C ILE A 110 -4.67 8.27 -2.96
N VAL A 111 -4.96 9.56 -3.13
CA VAL A 111 -6.18 10.04 -3.79
C VAL A 111 -5.82 10.34 -5.23
N VAL A 112 -6.24 9.44 -6.12
CA VAL A 112 -6.03 9.60 -7.56
C VAL A 112 -7.19 10.41 -8.12
N ILE A 113 -6.86 11.54 -8.73
CA ILE A 113 -7.79 12.43 -9.44
C ILE A 113 -7.44 12.30 -10.91
N ASP A 114 -8.31 11.69 -11.70
CA ASP A 114 -8.17 11.67 -13.15
C ASP A 114 -8.84 12.91 -13.79
N HIS A 115 -8.63 13.10 -15.09
CA HIS A 115 -9.16 14.24 -15.84
C HIS A 115 -10.69 14.42 -15.70
N ASP A 116 -11.47 13.33 -15.74
CA ASP A 116 -12.92 13.40 -15.63
C ASP A 116 -13.34 13.80 -14.20
N THR A 117 -12.69 13.19 -13.19
CA THR A 117 -12.90 13.56 -11.78
C THR A 117 -12.49 15.01 -11.49
N LEU A 118 -11.46 15.54 -12.16
CA LEU A 118 -11.03 16.93 -11.97
C LEU A 118 -12.08 17.93 -12.48
N LEU A 119 -12.65 17.69 -13.66
CA LEU A 119 -13.60 18.62 -14.28
C LEU A 119 -15.01 18.51 -13.72
N HIS A 120 -15.45 17.30 -13.38
CA HIS A 120 -16.85 17.02 -13.07
C HIS A 120 -17.07 16.51 -11.62
N GLY A 121 -16.00 16.35 -10.86
CA GLY A 121 -16.06 15.75 -9.54
C GLY A 121 -16.26 14.23 -9.59
N ARG A 122 -16.63 13.64 -8.45
CA ARG A 122 -16.79 12.18 -8.30
C ARG A 122 -17.86 11.63 -9.24
N HIS A 123 -17.57 10.47 -9.84
CA HIS A 123 -18.49 9.75 -10.74
C HIS A 123 -18.59 8.26 -10.37
N ASP A 124 -19.45 7.50 -11.05
CA ASP A 124 -19.72 6.07 -10.75
C ASP A 124 -18.50 5.14 -10.81
N ARG A 125 -17.44 5.52 -11.54
CA ARG A 125 -16.19 4.74 -11.62
C ARG A 125 -15.21 5.02 -10.48
N SER A 126 -15.48 6.01 -9.62
CA SER A 126 -14.59 6.37 -8.52
C SER A 126 -14.65 5.29 -7.44
N ARG A 127 -13.50 4.78 -7.03
CA ARG A 127 -13.38 3.59 -6.16
C ARG A 127 -12.26 3.74 -5.13
N VAL A 128 -12.38 2.99 -4.03
CA VAL A 128 -11.30 2.82 -3.05
C VAL A 128 -10.62 1.48 -3.32
N ASP A 129 -9.31 1.50 -3.50
CA ASP A 129 -8.48 0.30 -3.62
C ASP A 129 -7.61 0.15 -2.36
N CYS A 130 -7.74 -0.98 -1.67
CA CYS A 130 -6.96 -1.28 -0.47
C CYS A 130 -5.65 -2.02 -0.75
N GLY A 131 -5.34 -2.28 -2.02
CA GLY A 131 -4.20 -3.05 -2.47
C GLY A 131 -4.38 -4.56 -2.32
N ALA A 132 -3.64 -5.34 -3.12
CA ALA A 132 -3.54 -6.80 -3.02
C ALA A 132 -4.88 -7.56 -2.94
N GLY A 133 -5.94 -6.99 -3.51
CA GLY A 133 -7.28 -7.58 -3.47
C GLY A 133 -7.94 -7.59 -2.09
N LEU A 134 -7.39 -6.84 -1.12
CA LEU A 134 -8.01 -6.67 0.19
C LEU A 134 -9.32 -5.90 0.05
N GLU A 135 -10.34 -6.36 0.77
CA GLU A 135 -11.63 -5.70 0.82
C GLU A 135 -11.98 -5.41 2.27
N VAL A 136 -12.20 -4.12 2.55
CA VAL A 136 -12.49 -3.59 3.87
C VAL A 136 -13.85 -2.87 3.81
N PRO A 137 -14.75 -3.09 4.78
CA PRO A 137 -16.02 -2.36 4.90
C PRO A 137 -15.80 -0.84 5.00
N VAL A 138 -16.77 -0.05 4.55
CA VAL A 138 -16.66 1.42 4.48
C VAL A 138 -16.37 2.04 5.85
N GLU A 139 -16.99 1.56 6.92
CA GLU A 139 -16.79 2.10 8.27
C GLU A 139 -15.33 1.97 8.76
N GLU A 140 -14.68 0.85 8.47
CA GLU A 140 -13.28 0.62 8.80
C GLU A 140 -12.35 1.49 7.95
N LEU A 141 -12.72 1.73 6.69
CA LEU A 141 -12.03 2.68 5.82
C LEU A 141 -12.14 4.12 6.34
N LEU A 142 -13.32 4.52 6.84
CA LEU A 142 -13.51 5.83 7.46
C LEU A 142 -12.69 5.98 8.74
N ALA A 143 -12.63 4.94 9.58
CA ALA A 143 -11.80 4.91 10.78
C ALA A 143 -10.29 4.98 10.46
N LEU A 144 -9.86 4.38 9.34
CA LEU A 144 -8.49 4.53 8.83
C LEU A 144 -8.25 5.96 8.29
N ALA A 145 -9.18 6.49 7.51
CA ALA A 145 -9.10 7.82 6.92
C ALA A 145 -9.00 8.93 7.97
N GLY A 146 -9.74 8.82 9.08
CA GLY A 146 -9.74 9.81 10.18
C GLY A 146 -8.38 10.01 10.86
N ARG A 147 -7.43 9.10 10.68
CA ARG A 147 -6.05 9.17 11.23
C ARG A 147 -4.98 9.20 10.14
N ALA A 148 -5.39 9.23 8.87
CA ALA A 148 -4.50 9.12 7.74
C ALA A 148 -3.89 10.46 7.33
N ARG A 149 -2.95 10.37 6.39
CA ARG A 149 -2.59 11.47 5.50
C ARG A 149 -3.10 11.15 4.10
N PHE A 150 -3.61 12.15 3.41
CA PHE A 150 -4.02 12.03 2.02
C PHE A 150 -2.91 12.54 1.11
N ILE A 151 -2.61 11.81 0.05
CA ILE A 151 -1.63 12.20 -0.96
C ILE A 151 -2.39 12.36 -2.27
N PRO A 152 -2.63 13.60 -2.72
CA PRO A 152 -3.30 13.82 -3.99
C PRO A 152 -2.32 13.56 -5.15
N VAL A 153 -2.80 12.83 -6.16
CA VAL A 153 -2.09 12.57 -7.41
C VAL A 153 -3.05 12.85 -8.56
N LEU A 154 -2.65 13.77 -9.45
CA LEU A 154 -3.39 14.12 -10.65
C LEU A 154 -2.85 13.32 -11.84
N LEU A 155 -3.75 12.63 -12.55
CA LEU A 155 -3.45 11.94 -13.79
C LEU A 155 -4.05 12.69 -14.98
N ASP A 156 -3.35 12.66 -16.12
CA ASP A 156 -3.92 13.06 -17.41
C ASP A 156 -4.87 11.99 -17.98
N ALA A 157 -5.39 12.24 -19.18
CA ALA A 157 -6.28 11.33 -19.88
C ALA A 157 -5.62 9.98 -20.26
N ASP A 158 -4.29 9.94 -20.36
CA ASP A 158 -3.51 8.73 -20.66
C ASP A 158 -3.13 7.95 -19.39
N GLY A 159 -3.50 8.45 -18.22
CA GLY A 159 -3.20 7.84 -16.92
C GLY A 159 -1.78 8.11 -16.43
N VAL A 160 -1.11 9.12 -16.98
CA VAL A 160 0.25 9.53 -16.56
C VAL A 160 0.14 10.59 -15.47
N VAL A 161 1.03 10.50 -14.47
CA VAL A 161 1.07 11.48 -13.37
C VAL A 161 1.55 12.82 -13.87
N VAL A 162 0.66 13.81 -13.82
CA VAL A 162 0.96 15.22 -14.15
C VAL A 162 1.45 15.96 -12.90
N ALA A 163 0.84 15.70 -11.75
CA ALA A 163 1.20 16.34 -10.49
C ALA A 163 0.96 15.41 -9.30
N GLN A 164 1.85 15.50 -8.31
CA GLN A 164 1.65 14.87 -7.01
C GLN A 164 1.82 15.93 -5.92
N GLY A 165 0.81 16.10 -5.07
CA GLY A 165 0.89 17.04 -3.96
C GLY A 165 1.67 16.49 -2.76
N ARG A 166 1.91 17.37 -1.78
CA ARG A 166 2.41 16.97 -0.46
C ARG A 166 1.30 16.26 0.34
N PRO A 167 1.65 15.41 1.32
CA PRO A 167 0.65 14.79 2.19
C PRO A 167 -0.14 15.84 2.99
N VAL A 168 -1.47 15.77 2.95
CA VAL A 168 -2.40 16.66 3.67
C VAL A 168 -3.26 15.90 4.68
N ARG A 169 -3.99 16.64 5.53
CA ARG A 169 -4.80 16.07 6.62
C ARG A 169 -6.26 15.90 6.24
N THR A 170 -6.75 16.74 5.34
CA THR A 170 -8.16 16.79 4.98
C THR A 170 -8.32 16.72 3.47
N VAL A 171 -9.51 16.28 3.04
CA VAL A 171 -9.86 16.21 1.61
C VAL A 171 -9.98 17.61 1.00
N GLY A 172 -10.31 18.64 1.80
CA GLY A 172 -10.40 20.02 1.31
C GLY A 172 -9.06 20.62 0.86
N GLU A 173 -7.95 20.13 1.42
CA GLU A 173 -6.59 20.63 1.11
C GLU A 173 -5.97 19.97 -0.14
N LEU A 174 -6.67 19.03 -0.80
CA LEU A 174 -6.09 18.24 -1.89
C LEU A 174 -5.69 19.09 -3.09
N LEU A 175 -6.58 19.99 -3.53
CA LEU A 175 -6.35 20.83 -4.71
C LEU A 175 -5.22 21.83 -4.47
N GLU A 176 -5.22 22.52 -3.33
CA GLU A 176 -4.13 23.44 -2.93
C GLU A 176 -2.78 22.71 -2.88
N SER A 177 -2.76 21.47 -2.40
CA SER A 177 -1.53 20.66 -2.38
C SER A 177 -1.04 20.26 -3.78
N ILE A 178 -1.95 20.07 -4.74
CA ILE A 178 -1.60 19.80 -6.15
C ILE A 178 -0.99 21.03 -6.82
N GLU A 179 -1.47 22.24 -6.51
CA GLU A 179 -0.96 23.50 -7.07
C GLU A 179 0.53 23.73 -6.75
N ARG A 180 1.04 23.07 -5.70
CA ARG A 180 2.45 23.12 -5.28
C ARG A 180 3.05 21.70 -5.23
N PRO A 181 3.24 21.06 -6.41
CA PRO A 181 3.57 19.66 -6.47
C PRO A 181 4.97 19.36 -5.93
N VAL A 182 5.16 18.12 -5.46
CA VAL A 182 6.49 17.61 -5.14
C VAL A 182 7.28 17.31 -6.40
N VAL A 183 8.61 17.40 -6.31
CA VAL A 183 9.49 17.02 -7.42
C VAL A 183 9.51 15.50 -7.57
N LEU A 184 9.09 15.01 -8.75
CA LEU A 184 9.14 13.59 -9.12
C LEU A 184 10.35 13.24 -9.97
N ASP A 185 10.82 14.16 -10.81
CA ASP A 185 12.04 13.95 -11.60
C ASP A 185 13.28 14.25 -10.74
N HIS A 186 14.05 13.21 -10.47
CA HIS A 186 15.32 13.31 -9.75
C HIS A 186 16.53 13.10 -10.67
N GLY A 187 16.31 13.05 -11.99
CA GLY A 187 17.31 12.65 -12.97
C GLY A 187 17.97 11.31 -12.62
N ARG A 188 19.28 11.23 -12.83
CA ARG A 188 20.10 10.04 -12.51
C ARG A 188 20.68 10.06 -11.09
N ALA A 189 20.24 10.98 -10.24
CA ALA A 189 20.80 11.14 -8.89
C ALA A 189 20.48 9.97 -7.95
N ARG A 190 19.50 9.13 -8.29
CA ARG A 190 19.08 7.97 -7.50
C ARG A 190 18.87 6.75 -8.37
N ARG A 191 19.35 5.60 -7.87
CA ARG A 191 19.16 4.29 -8.51
C ARG A 191 17.79 3.67 -8.23
N HIS A 192 17.18 4.02 -7.11
CA HIS A 192 15.89 3.46 -6.69
C HIS A 192 14.82 4.54 -6.61
N ALA A 193 13.58 4.16 -6.94
CA ALA A 193 12.43 5.02 -6.82
C ALA A 193 12.33 5.59 -5.39
N SER A 194 12.16 6.90 -5.29
CA SER A 194 11.91 7.58 -4.03
C SER A 194 10.52 7.23 -3.49
N ARG A 195 10.25 7.53 -2.21
CA ARG A 195 8.90 7.34 -1.63
C ARG A 195 7.83 8.13 -2.39
N VAL A 196 8.16 9.32 -2.89
CA VAL A 196 7.21 10.11 -3.70
C VAL A 196 6.99 9.47 -5.08
N GLN A 197 8.03 8.97 -5.74
CA GLN A 197 7.90 8.24 -7.01
C GLN A 197 7.14 6.92 -6.85
N ARG A 198 7.33 6.19 -5.75
CA ARG A 198 6.55 4.97 -5.45
C ARG A 198 5.05 5.25 -5.28
N ARG A 199 4.67 6.40 -4.71
CA ARG A 199 3.24 6.80 -4.64
C ARG A 199 2.67 7.11 -6.01
N ALA A 200 3.42 7.83 -6.85
CA ALA A 200 3.07 8.07 -8.24
C ALA A 200 2.89 6.74 -9.02
N LEU A 201 3.81 5.78 -8.84
CA LEU A 201 3.69 4.45 -9.45
C LEU A 201 2.43 3.70 -9.00
N ARG A 202 2.09 3.73 -7.71
CA ARG A 202 0.84 3.14 -7.18
C ARG A 202 -0.43 3.83 -7.68
N ALA A 203 -0.35 5.11 -8.05
CA ALA A 203 -1.47 5.82 -8.64
C ALA A 203 -1.71 5.38 -10.09
N MET A 204 -0.64 5.17 -10.87
CA MET A 204 -0.72 4.73 -12.27
C MET A 204 -1.04 3.24 -12.39
N TYR A 205 -0.44 2.41 -11.53
CA TYR A 205 -0.48 0.97 -11.65
C TYR A 205 -1.15 0.32 -10.43
N ARG A 206 -2.17 -0.50 -10.73
CA ARG A 206 -2.86 -1.31 -9.73
C ARG A 206 -2.02 -2.53 -9.28
N SER A 207 -1.15 -3.00 -10.16
CA SER A 207 -0.18 -4.08 -9.94
C SER A 207 1.25 -3.57 -10.17
N CYS A 208 2.23 -4.44 -9.99
CA CYS A 208 3.59 -4.28 -10.51
C CYS A 208 3.45 -3.90 -12.00
N GLY A 209 3.80 -2.67 -12.38
CA GLY A 209 3.59 -2.13 -13.73
C GLY A 209 4.32 -2.88 -14.86
N VAL A 210 4.87 -4.06 -14.57
CA VAL A 210 5.45 -5.01 -15.51
C VAL A 210 4.33 -5.79 -16.21
N PRO A 211 4.25 -5.76 -17.55
CA PRO A 211 3.25 -6.52 -18.29
C PRO A 211 3.26 -8.02 -17.92
N GLY A 212 2.08 -8.58 -17.67
CA GLY A 212 1.92 -10.00 -17.34
C GLY A 212 2.04 -10.37 -15.85
N TRP A 213 2.31 -9.40 -14.97
CA TRP A 213 2.43 -9.64 -13.53
C TRP A 213 1.25 -9.06 -12.74
N GLU A 214 0.45 -9.93 -12.11
CA GLU A 214 -0.74 -9.53 -11.31
C GLU A 214 -0.43 -9.24 -9.82
N VAL A 215 0.84 -9.21 -9.41
CA VAL A 215 1.22 -8.90 -8.01
C VAL A 215 1.03 -7.40 -7.73
N SER A 216 0.61 -7.02 -6.52
CA SER A 216 0.51 -5.59 -6.15
C SER A 216 1.88 -4.89 -6.27
N ASP A 217 1.90 -3.60 -6.60
CA ASP A 217 3.14 -2.82 -6.76
C ASP A 217 4.11 -2.93 -5.56
N GLY A 218 3.60 -2.96 -4.32
CA GLY A 218 4.42 -3.16 -3.11
C GLY A 218 5.06 -4.56 -2.96
N LEU A 219 4.72 -5.50 -3.84
CA LEU A 219 5.24 -6.87 -3.92
C LEU A 219 5.95 -7.15 -5.25
N CYS A 220 6.08 -6.13 -6.12
CA CYS A 220 6.89 -6.18 -7.32
C CYS A 220 8.36 -6.36 -6.91
N LYS A 221 8.94 -7.52 -7.20
CA LYS A 221 10.33 -7.88 -6.91
C LYS A 221 11.09 -8.01 -8.23
#